data_AF-A0AAV0QEZ3-F1
#
_entry.id   AF-A0AAV0QEZ3-F1
#
_cell.length_a   1.000
_cell.length_b   1.000
_cell.length_c   1.000
_cell.angle_alpha   90.00
_cell.angle_beta   90.00
_cell.angle_gamma   90.00
#
_symmetry.space_group_name_H-M   'P 1'
#
loop_
_entity.id
_entity.type
_entity.pdbx_description
1 polymer ?
#
loop_
_entity_poly.entity_id
_entity_poly.type
_entity_poly.pdbx_seq_one_letter_code
_entity_poly.pdbx_strand_id
1 'polypeptide(L)'
;MTDTWCSSGGLTLEGNFVSTGGFQGGANTVRYLDSCVGCKWREYPTALAAPRWYSTQAQLADGRFIVVGGRDAQSFEYIPPEGQHNAQPFFFDFLKQTLDPEENNLYPFVFLSTDSNVFIFANNRSVLLNPATNQVVKEFPVLPGGHRNYPASGMSVILPIRLFAAGQVTTKVLVCGGSAHIDSYSKAEKNVFYEALEDCGRIRITDPNPVWKRELMPSPRIMGVVLPDGRVMVAGSNTNNGYIYDSMFPTELRVEKFSPPYLDPALADSRPEIVNAAAIAQLGYNGKITVQVKAKPAAMILFNLKVTISVPGFSTHGVTMNQRLIMLGLESVNPTAGQPGVFDLAVVTPPNSAVAPTGYYMLSVVYQGVPSQAVWVQIK
;
A
#
# COMPACT_ATOMS: atom_id res chain seq x y z
N MET A 1 3.29 20.48 16.88
CA MET A 1 2.89 19.18 16.31
C MET A 1 3.15 18.09 17.30
N THR A 2 2.17 17.23 17.51
CA THR A 2 2.31 16.03 18.34
C THR A 2 3.22 15.00 17.66
N ASP A 3 3.91 14.18 18.44
CA ASP A 3 4.91 13.25 17.93
C ASP A 3 4.30 12.18 16.99
N THR A 4 4.81 12.11 15.76
CA THR A 4 4.35 11.19 14.70
C THR A 4 5.20 9.92 14.64
N TRP A 5 6.15 9.73 15.55
CA TRP A 5 6.99 8.54 15.55
C TRP A 5 6.14 7.27 15.72
N CYS A 6 6.29 6.36 14.77
CA CYS A 6 5.50 5.14 14.62
C CYS A 6 3.98 5.34 14.47
N SER A 7 3.63 6.42 13.76
CA SER A 7 2.28 6.68 13.25
C SER A 7 1.98 5.87 11.98
N SER A 8 0.74 5.98 11.52
CA SER A 8 0.26 5.50 10.23
C SER A 8 -0.19 6.66 9.35
N GLY A 9 -0.43 6.41 8.06
CA GLY A 9 -0.80 7.46 7.12
C GLY A 9 -1.45 7.00 5.82
N GLY A 10 -2.06 7.95 5.10
CA GLY A 10 -2.73 7.76 3.82
C GLY A 10 -3.16 9.08 3.18
N LEU A 11 -3.78 9.00 2.00
CA LEU A 11 -4.28 10.17 1.26
C LEU A 11 -5.81 10.13 1.21
N THR A 12 -6.44 11.24 1.57
CA THR A 12 -7.88 11.45 1.44
C THR A 12 -8.31 11.55 -0.04
N LEU A 13 -9.63 11.59 -0.28
CA LEU A 13 -10.20 11.81 -1.61
C LEU A 13 -9.66 13.07 -2.28
N GLU A 14 -9.48 14.14 -1.50
CA GLU A 14 -8.98 15.44 -1.92
C GLU A 14 -7.45 15.46 -2.09
N GLY A 15 -6.76 14.35 -1.80
CA GLY A 15 -5.31 14.25 -1.89
C GLY A 15 -4.59 14.88 -0.69
N ASN A 16 -5.32 15.26 0.36
CA ASN A 16 -4.75 15.71 1.61
C ASN A 16 -4.18 14.51 2.37
N PHE A 17 -3.02 14.68 2.99
CA PHE A 17 -2.42 13.66 3.82
C PHE A 17 -3.14 13.56 5.15
N VAL A 18 -3.49 12.33 5.56
CA VAL A 18 -4.06 12.02 6.87
C VAL A 18 -3.15 11.04 7.60
N SER A 19 -2.72 11.39 8.81
CA SER A 19 -1.88 10.57 9.68
C SER A 19 -2.55 10.31 11.01
N THR A 20 -2.38 9.10 11.54
CA THR A 20 -2.96 8.73 12.83
C THR A 20 -1.96 8.06 13.76
N GLY A 21 -2.17 8.24 15.07
CA GLY A 21 -1.33 7.65 16.10
C GLY A 21 0.04 8.32 16.21
N GLY A 22 0.97 7.61 16.83
CA GLY A 22 2.31 8.12 17.11
C GLY A 22 2.68 7.96 18.59
N PHE A 23 3.74 8.64 19.02
CA PHE A 23 4.28 8.47 20.36
C PHE A 23 3.66 9.46 21.36
N GLN A 24 3.51 9.03 22.62
CA GLN A 24 2.98 9.84 23.72
C GLN A 24 1.68 10.59 23.36
N GLY A 25 1.68 11.93 23.42
CA GLY A 25 0.52 12.76 23.08
C GLY A 25 0.06 12.65 21.62
N GLY A 26 0.81 11.95 20.76
CA GLY A 26 0.40 11.60 19.41
C GLY A 26 -0.47 10.36 19.29
N ALA A 27 -0.50 9.49 20.30
CA ALA A 27 -1.06 8.14 20.19
C ALA A 27 -2.57 8.12 19.83
N ASN A 28 -3.35 9.11 20.25
CA ASN A 28 -4.78 9.22 19.95
C ASN A 28 -5.10 10.30 18.90
N THR A 29 -4.09 10.81 18.20
CA THR A 29 -4.21 12.02 17.39
C THR A 29 -4.46 11.69 15.92
N VAL A 30 -5.37 12.42 15.30
CA VAL A 30 -5.54 12.47 13.84
C VAL A 30 -4.99 13.80 13.33
N ARG A 31 -4.19 13.75 12.27
CA ARG A 31 -3.53 14.92 11.67
C ARG A 31 -3.81 15.01 10.19
N TYR A 32 -4.10 16.20 9.70
CA TYR A 32 -4.31 16.49 8.29
C TYR A 32 -3.27 17.49 7.80
N LEU A 33 -2.77 17.28 6.59
CA LEU A 33 -1.97 18.25 5.85
C LEU A 33 -2.53 18.36 4.43
N ASP A 34 -3.02 19.54 4.08
CA ASP A 34 -3.49 19.80 2.73
C ASP A 34 -2.33 19.81 1.73
N SER A 35 -2.63 19.53 0.47
CA SER A 35 -1.66 19.44 -0.62
C SER A 35 -1.07 20.80 -1.09
N CYS A 36 -1.42 21.92 -0.45
CA CYS A 36 -0.98 23.26 -0.85
C CYS A 36 0.44 23.62 -0.33
N VAL A 37 1.17 24.45 -1.07
CA VAL A 37 2.47 24.97 -0.63
C VAL A 37 2.27 25.85 0.61
N GLY A 38 2.95 25.50 1.70
CA GLY A 38 2.90 26.26 2.95
C GLY A 38 1.69 25.96 3.85
N CYS A 39 0.82 25.03 3.45
CA CYS A 39 -0.30 24.57 4.27
C CYS A 39 0.19 24.09 5.65
N LYS A 40 -0.59 24.42 6.69
CA LYS A 40 -0.28 24.05 8.07
C LYS A 40 -0.96 22.75 8.43
N TRP A 41 -0.35 22.03 9.36
CA TRP A 41 -0.95 20.84 9.95
C TRP A 41 -2.17 21.21 10.77
N ARG A 42 -3.26 20.46 10.57
CA ARG A 42 -4.45 20.48 11.42
C ARG A 42 -4.42 19.23 12.28
N GLU A 43 -4.48 19.39 13.59
CA GLU A 43 -4.33 18.28 14.53
C GLU A 43 -5.53 18.22 15.45
N TYR A 44 -5.98 16.98 15.67
CA TYR A 44 -7.10 16.67 16.54
C TYR A 44 -6.61 15.64 17.55
N PRO A 45 -5.97 16.10 18.65
CA PRO A 45 -5.68 15.24 19.78
C PRO A 45 -6.96 14.58 20.27
N THR A 46 -6.85 13.34 20.76
CA THR A 46 -7.99 12.54 21.27
C THR A 46 -9.11 12.27 20.25
N ALA A 47 -8.87 12.46 18.96
CA ALA A 47 -9.83 12.08 17.92
C ALA A 47 -10.06 10.56 17.91
N LEU A 48 -9.00 9.77 18.14
CA LEU A 48 -9.11 8.33 18.34
C LEU A 48 -9.43 8.00 19.79
N ALA A 49 -10.28 7.00 20.01
CA ALA A 49 -10.67 6.54 21.33
C ALA A 49 -9.55 5.76 22.02
N ALA A 50 -8.76 4.98 21.27
CA ALA A 50 -7.61 4.24 21.79
C ALA A 50 -6.27 4.89 21.42
N PRO A 51 -5.25 4.84 22.29
CA PRO A 51 -3.88 5.13 21.91
C PRO A 51 -3.37 4.09 20.92
N ARG A 52 -2.72 4.55 19.86
CA ARG A 52 -2.26 3.74 18.74
C ARG A 52 -0.83 4.08 18.34
N TRP A 53 0.11 3.38 18.94
CA TRP A 53 1.53 3.39 18.55
C TRP A 53 1.84 2.10 17.81
N TYR A 54 2.45 2.13 16.62
CA TYR A 54 2.60 0.96 15.74
C TYR A 54 1.27 0.39 15.17
N SER A 55 0.32 1.26 14.86
CA SER A 55 -0.93 0.87 14.22
C SER A 55 -0.84 0.91 12.69
N THR A 56 -1.75 0.24 12.01
CA THR A 56 -1.88 0.31 10.55
C THR A 56 -3.21 0.92 10.17
N GLN A 57 -3.20 1.87 9.24
CA GLN A 57 -4.43 2.40 8.64
C GLN A 57 -4.61 1.95 7.19
N ALA A 58 -5.87 1.78 6.76
CA ALA A 58 -6.22 1.47 5.38
C ALA A 58 -7.49 2.19 4.95
N GLN A 59 -7.51 2.70 3.71
CA GLN A 59 -8.70 3.29 3.10
C GLN A 59 -9.71 2.20 2.73
N LEU A 60 -10.98 2.47 2.96
CA LEU A 60 -12.12 1.61 2.68
C LEU A 60 -12.81 1.99 1.36
N ALA A 61 -13.70 1.12 0.89
CA ALA A 61 -14.47 1.35 -0.34
C ALA A 61 -15.39 2.59 -0.26
N ASP A 62 -15.77 3.02 0.95
CA ASP A 62 -16.59 4.22 1.17
C ASP A 62 -15.74 5.49 1.40
N GLY A 63 -14.41 5.41 1.25
CA GLY A 63 -13.48 6.52 1.43
C GLY A 63 -13.07 6.78 2.89
N ARG A 64 -13.71 6.14 3.88
CA ARG A 64 -13.26 6.21 5.27
C ARG A 64 -11.95 5.44 5.46
N PHE A 65 -11.30 5.67 6.58
CA PHE A 65 -10.10 4.93 6.98
C PHE A 65 -10.39 4.08 8.22
N ILE A 66 -10.02 2.81 8.17
CA ILE A 66 -9.91 1.95 9.34
C ILE A 66 -8.49 2.08 9.92
N VAL A 67 -8.37 2.13 11.24
CA VAL A 67 -7.09 2.10 11.98
C VAL A 67 -7.11 0.86 12.87
N VAL A 68 -6.15 -0.05 12.66
CA VAL A 68 -6.12 -1.38 13.27
C VAL A 68 -4.89 -1.54 14.14
N GLY A 69 -5.12 -2.01 15.37
CA GLY A 69 -4.06 -2.35 16.31
C GLY A 69 -3.26 -1.14 16.81
N GLY A 70 -2.02 -1.44 17.17
CA GLY A 70 -1.13 -0.59 17.95
C GLY A 70 -0.82 -1.25 19.29
N ARG A 71 0.34 -0.93 19.87
CA ARG A 71 0.76 -1.39 21.19
C ARG A 71 -0.34 -1.08 22.22
N ASP A 72 -0.66 -2.08 23.02
CA ASP A 72 -1.78 -2.11 23.98
C ASP A 72 -3.20 -1.90 23.40
N ALA A 73 -3.34 -1.75 22.07
CA ALA A 73 -4.61 -1.53 21.40
C ALA A 73 -5.14 -2.80 20.72
N GLN A 74 -5.82 -3.64 21.48
CA GLN A 74 -6.50 -4.86 21.00
C GLN A 74 -7.85 -4.53 20.31
N SER A 75 -7.83 -3.57 19.40
CA SER A 75 -9.02 -2.99 18.80
C SER A 75 -8.77 -2.40 17.42
N PHE A 76 -9.84 -2.09 16.70
CA PHE A 76 -9.80 -1.18 15.56
C PHE A 76 -10.83 -0.06 15.75
N GLU A 77 -10.68 1.02 15.00
CA GLU A 77 -11.67 2.09 14.90
C GLU A 77 -11.58 2.76 13.53
N TYR A 78 -12.47 3.71 13.27
CA TYR A 78 -12.46 4.49 12.03
C TYR A 78 -11.99 5.90 12.32
N ILE A 79 -11.27 6.52 11.39
CA ILE A 79 -10.94 7.95 11.51
C ILE A 79 -12.27 8.73 11.52
N PRO A 80 -12.58 9.50 12.58
CA PRO A 80 -13.81 10.27 12.64
C PRO A 80 -13.74 11.46 11.66
N PRO A 81 -14.89 12.05 11.31
CA PRO A 81 -14.91 13.32 10.59
C PRO A 81 -14.02 14.36 11.30
N GLU A 82 -13.39 15.24 10.52
CA GLU A 82 -12.48 16.26 11.05
C GLU A 82 -13.16 17.11 12.15
N GLY A 83 -12.50 17.26 13.30
CA GLY A 83 -13.06 17.93 14.49
C GLY A 83 -13.91 17.06 15.42
N GLN A 84 -14.20 15.81 15.05
CA GLN A 84 -14.92 14.85 15.91
C GLN A 84 -13.97 13.87 16.60
N HIS A 85 -14.51 13.13 17.56
CA HIS A 85 -13.81 12.08 18.29
C HIS A 85 -14.66 10.81 18.41
N ASN A 86 -13.98 9.67 18.50
CA ASN A 86 -14.63 8.40 18.80
C ASN A 86 -14.86 8.26 20.31
N ALA A 87 -16.02 7.74 20.70
CA ALA A 87 -16.33 7.46 22.10
C ALA A 87 -15.66 6.18 22.61
N GLN A 88 -15.66 5.12 21.79
CA GLN A 88 -14.97 3.86 22.08
C GLN A 88 -14.45 3.20 20.80
N PRO A 89 -13.40 2.38 20.88
CA PRO A 89 -12.97 1.55 19.76
C PRO A 89 -13.79 0.24 19.70
N PHE A 90 -13.68 -0.49 18.58
CA PHE A 90 -14.22 -1.84 18.45
C PHE A 90 -13.22 -2.86 18.97
N PHE A 91 -13.59 -3.58 20.03
CA PHE A 91 -12.75 -4.67 20.54
C PHE A 91 -12.54 -5.73 19.46
N PHE A 92 -11.31 -6.20 19.31
CA PHE A 92 -10.93 -7.10 18.24
C PHE A 92 -10.10 -8.27 18.76
N ASP A 93 -10.81 -9.33 19.16
CA ASP A 93 -10.23 -10.50 19.81
C ASP A 93 -9.10 -11.15 19.00
N PHE A 94 -9.16 -11.06 17.66
CA PHE A 94 -8.09 -11.52 16.78
C PHE A 94 -6.71 -10.97 17.17
N LEU A 95 -6.59 -9.68 17.46
CA LEU A 95 -5.29 -9.07 17.82
C LEU A 95 -4.78 -9.57 19.16
N LYS A 96 -5.68 -9.88 20.10
CA LYS A 96 -5.33 -10.51 21.37
C LYS A 96 -4.85 -11.94 21.17
N GLN A 97 -5.47 -12.70 20.26
CA GLN A 97 -5.07 -14.07 19.95
C GLN A 97 -3.75 -14.18 19.18
N THR A 98 -3.32 -13.12 18.49
CA THR A 98 -2.04 -13.08 17.77
C THR A 98 -0.93 -12.39 18.55
N LEU A 99 -1.22 -11.86 19.74
CA LEU A 99 -0.25 -11.25 20.63
C LEU A 99 0.68 -12.32 21.22
N ASP A 100 1.97 -12.04 21.21
CA ASP A 100 2.99 -12.82 21.89
C ASP A 100 3.85 -11.92 22.78
N PRO A 101 4.73 -12.47 23.64
CA PRO A 101 5.54 -11.66 24.56
C PRO A 101 6.47 -10.63 23.91
N GLU A 102 6.71 -10.75 22.60
CA GLU A 102 7.59 -9.87 21.82
C GLU A 102 6.77 -8.92 20.92
N GLU A 103 5.44 -8.97 21.04
CA GLU A 103 4.48 -8.18 20.28
C GLU A 103 4.63 -8.31 18.75
N ASN A 104 4.88 -9.52 18.23
CA ASN A 104 4.99 -9.75 16.78
C ASN A 104 3.66 -9.64 16.02
N ASN A 105 2.73 -8.80 16.47
CA ASN A 105 1.46 -8.46 15.83
C ASN A 105 1.31 -6.95 15.56
N LEU A 106 2.32 -6.14 15.87
CA LEU A 106 2.34 -4.69 15.63
C LEU A 106 2.48 -4.36 14.14
N TYR A 107 1.94 -3.23 13.71
CA TYR A 107 1.67 -2.93 12.30
C TYR A 107 1.05 -4.13 11.56
N PRO A 108 -0.17 -4.56 11.94
CA PRO A 108 -0.85 -5.61 11.21
C PRO A 108 -0.95 -5.25 9.73
N PHE A 109 -0.85 -6.22 8.83
CA PHE A 109 -0.97 -5.93 7.40
C PHE A 109 -2.45 -5.82 7.04
N VAL A 110 -2.87 -4.63 6.61
CA VAL A 110 -4.28 -4.31 6.37
C VAL A 110 -4.49 -3.93 4.91
N PHE A 111 -5.34 -4.68 4.21
CA PHE A 111 -5.66 -4.45 2.80
C PHE A 111 -7.16 -4.53 2.54
N LEU A 112 -7.73 -3.50 1.91
CA LEU A 112 -9.09 -3.58 1.37
C LEU A 112 -9.13 -4.62 0.23
N SER A 113 -10.09 -5.53 0.28
CA SER A 113 -10.35 -6.51 -0.76
C SER A 113 -11.38 -6.00 -1.78
N THR A 114 -11.37 -6.60 -2.97
CA THR A 114 -12.24 -6.27 -4.10
C THR A 114 -13.72 -6.60 -3.86
N ASP A 115 -14.05 -7.23 -2.73
CA ASP A 115 -15.41 -7.51 -2.26
C ASP A 115 -15.85 -6.61 -1.08
N SER A 116 -15.14 -5.50 -0.87
CA SER A 116 -15.35 -4.51 0.21
C SER A 116 -15.01 -4.99 1.63
N ASN A 117 -14.56 -6.22 1.81
CA ASN A 117 -14.03 -6.65 3.10
C ASN A 117 -12.57 -6.22 3.28
N VAL A 118 -12.06 -6.27 4.51
CA VAL A 118 -10.70 -5.88 4.88
C VAL A 118 -9.93 -7.12 5.32
N PHE A 119 -8.87 -7.45 4.60
CA PHE A 119 -7.92 -8.46 5.03
C PHE A 119 -7.01 -7.89 6.09
N ILE A 120 -6.90 -8.59 7.22
CA ILE A 120 -6.03 -8.21 8.34
C ILE A 120 -5.15 -9.41 8.67
N PHE A 121 -3.84 -9.24 8.58
CA PHE A 121 -2.84 -10.25 8.94
C PHE A 121 -2.03 -9.75 10.13
N ALA A 122 -1.91 -10.59 11.16
CA ALA A 122 -1.17 -10.29 12.37
C ALA A 122 -0.40 -11.54 12.84
N ASN A 123 0.88 -11.36 13.13
CA ASN A 123 1.84 -12.41 13.46
C ASN A 123 2.00 -13.46 12.34
N ASN A 124 1.18 -14.50 12.36
CA ASN A 124 1.16 -15.56 11.35
C ASN A 124 -0.27 -15.97 10.93
N ARG A 125 -1.29 -15.29 11.46
CA ARG A 125 -2.71 -15.55 11.18
C ARG A 125 -3.31 -14.40 10.40
N SER A 126 -4.45 -14.64 9.77
CA SER A 126 -5.22 -13.58 9.13
C SER A 126 -6.71 -13.85 9.13
N VAL A 127 -7.46 -12.75 9.07
CA VAL A 127 -8.92 -12.74 9.00
C VAL A 127 -9.40 -11.78 7.92
N LEU A 128 -10.66 -11.96 7.52
CA LEU A 128 -11.40 -11.05 6.67
C LEU A 128 -12.48 -10.39 7.52
N LEU A 129 -12.38 -9.07 7.70
CA LEU A 129 -13.32 -8.24 8.45
C LEU A 129 -14.29 -7.54 7.50
N ASN A 130 -15.58 -7.59 7.76
CA ASN A 130 -16.57 -6.78 7.05
C ASN A 130 -16.73 -5.42 7.76
N PRO A 131 -16.33 -4.29 7.14
CA PRO A 131 -16.34 -2.98 7.79
C PRO A 131 -17.74 -2.35 7.93
N ALA A 132 -18.77 -2.92 7.30
CA ALA A 132 -20.16 -2.46 7.47
C ALA A 132 -20.79 -3.06 8.73
N THR A 133 -20.43 -4.30 9.07
CA THR A 133 -20.95 -5.01 10.25
C THR A 133 -19.96 -5.04 11.42
N ASN A 134 -18.69 -4.70 11.17
CA ASN A 134 -17.58 -4.81 12.12
C ASN A 134 -17.31 -6.25 12.59
N GLN A 135 -17.70 -7.25 11.79
CA GLN A 135 -17.56 -8.67 12.12
C GLN A 135 -16.53 -9.36 11.24
N VAL A 136 -15.81 -10.32 11.83
CA VAL A 136 -14.96 -11.25 11.08
C VAL A 136 -15.87 -12.21 10.32
N VAL A 137 -15.76 -12.22 8.99
CA VAL A 137 -16.55 -13.08 8.10
C VAL A 137 -15.80 -14.32 7.64
N LYS A 138 -14.47 -14.33 7.79
CA LYS A 138 -13.62 -15.47 7.41
C LYS A 138 -12.33 -15.43 8.22
N GLU A 139 -11.87 -16.59 8.65
CA GLU A 139 -10.49 -16.80 9.10
C GLU A 139 -9.74 -17.61 8.03
N PHE A 140 -8.49 -17.23 7.76
CA PHE A 140 -7.64 -17.91 6.78
C PHE A 140 -6.72 -18.93 7.47
N PRO A 141 -6.20 -19.93 6.75
CA PRO A 141 -5.19 -20.84 7.30
C PRO A 141 -3.98 -20.08 7.84
N VAL A 142 -3.34 -20.62 8.88
CA VAL A 142 -2.08 -20.08 9.42
C VAL A 142 -1.01 -20.10 8.32
N LEU A 143 -0.26 -19.00 8.18
CA LEU A 143 0.94 -18.97 7.35
C LEU A 143 2.10 -19.61 8.13
N PRO A 144 2.62 -20.78 7.73
CA PRO A 144 3.77 -21.38 8.40
C PRO A 144 5.04 -20.54 8.21
N GLY A 145 6.07 -20.83 9.00
CA GLY A 145 7.40 -20.23 8.87
C GLY A 145 7.79 -19.31 10.04
N GLY A 146 6.82 -18.78 10.78
CA GLY A 146 7.07 -17.97 11.98
C GLY A 146 6.36 -16.63 11.95
N HIS A 147 7.01 -15.64 12.55
CA HIS A 147 6.48 -14.32 12.89
C HIS A 147 6.75 -13.33 11.75
N ARG A 148 5.71 -12.64 11.24
CA ARG A 148 5.86 -11.77 10.05
C ARG A 148 5.68 -10.29 10.30
N ASN A 149 4.96 -9.89 11.34
CA ASN A 149 4.72 -8.47 11.61
C ASN A 149 5.86 -7.87 12.44
N TYR A 150 5.86 -6.55 12.63
CA TYR A 150 6.82 -5.90 13.52
C TYR A 150 6.69 -6.49 14.94
N PRO A 151 7.79 -6.73 15.67
CA PRO A 151 9.19 -6.41 15.32
C PRO A 151 9.94 -7.41 14.44
N ALA A 152 9.40 -8.61 14.18
CA ALA A 152 10.01 -9.56 13.23
C ALA A 152 10.18 -9.00 11.80
N SER A 153 9.40 -7.97 11.43
CA SER A 153 9.64 -7.08 10.28
C SER A 153 9.63 -7.76 8.90
N GLY A 154 8.68 -8.70 8.70
CA GLY A 154 8.31 -9.14 7.36
C GLY A 154 7.58 -8.03 6.58
N MET A 155 7.51 -8.21 5.27
CA MET A 155 6.83 -7.30 4.36
C MET A 155 5.58 -7.95 3.78
N SER A 156 4.63 -7.12 3.36
CA SER A 156 3.46 -7.59 2.64
C SER A 156 3.06 -6.65 1.51
N VAL A 157 2.34 -7.20 0.54
CA VAL A 157 1.80 -6.44 -0.58
C VAL A 157 0.51 -7.06 -1.10
N ILE A 158 -0.47 -6.20 -1.43
CA ILE A 158 -1.59 -6.59 -2.27
C ILE A 158 -1.09 -6.71 -3.73
N LEU A 159 -1.18 -7.91 -4.29
CA LEU A 159 -0.70 -8.15 -5.65
C LEU A 159 -1.58 -7.41 -6.68
N PRO A 160 -1.05 -7.12 -7.88
CA PRO A 160 -1.75 -6.29 -8.85
C PRO A 160 -3.14 -6.83 -9.20
N ILE A 161 -4.16 -5.98 -9.04
CA ILE A 161 -5.53 -6.27 -9.42
C ILE A 161 -5.65 -6.12 -10.94
N ARG A 162 -6.24 -7.10 -11.62
CA ARG A 162 -6.30 -7.15 -13.09
C ARG A 162 -7.75 -7.14 -13.55
N LEU A 163 -8.12 -6.12 -14.33
CA LEU A 163 -9.50 -5.94 -14.81
C LEU A 163 -9.77 -6.57 -16.18
N PHE A 164 -8.73 -7.00 -16.89
CA PHE A 164 -8.83 -7.59 -18.23
C PHE A 164 -9.02 -9.11 -18.25
N ALA A 165 -9.01 -9.79 -17.10
CA ALA A 165 -9.27 -11.21 -17.02
C ALA A 165 -10.78 -11.44 -16.96
N ALA A 166 -11.38 -12.05 -17.98
CA ALA A 166 -12.78 -12.45 -17.97
C ALA A 166 -13.09 -13.26 -16.71
N GLY A 167 -13.92 -12.72 -15.81
CA GLY A 167 -14.26 -13.35 -14.53
C GLY A 167 -14.31 -12.38 -13.35
N GLN A 168 -14.41 -12.94 -12.15
CA GLN A 168 -14.46 -12.19 -10.89
C GLN A 168 -13.12 -11.47 -10.63
N VAL A 169 -13.18 -10.17 -10.30
CA VAL A 169 -11.99 -9.40 -9.91
C VAL A 169 -11.47 -9.93 -8.57
N THR A 170 -10.37 -10.68 -8.60
CA THR A 170 -9.81 -11.32 -7.41
C THR A 170 -8.79 -10.43 -6.69
N THR A 171 -8.76 -10.52 -5.36
CA THR A 171 -7.65 -10.00 -4.55
C THR A 171 -6.69 -11.12 -4.15
N LYS A 172 -5.38 -10.83 -4.23
CA LYS A 172 -4.31 -11.71 -3.75
C LYS A 172 -3.34 -10.92 -2.88
N VAL A 173 -2.82 -11.54 -1.84
CA VAL A 173 -1.85 -10.95 -0.92
C VAL A 173 -0.59 -11.81 -0.92
N LEU A 174 0.56 -11.16 -0.84
CA LEU A 174 1.86 -11.78 -0.65
C LEU A 174 2.46 -11.27 0.67
N VAL A 175 2.97 -12.17 1.50
CA VAL A 175 3.67 -11.88 2.76
C VAL A 175 5.03 -12.57 2.69
N CYS A 176 6.12 -11.87 2.98
CA CYS A 176 7.48 -12.38 2.85
C CYS A 176 8.34 -11.95 4.04
N GLY A 177 9.39 -12.71 4.35
CA GLY A 177 10.32 -12.30 5.40
C GLY A 177 9.75 -12.49 6.80
N GLY A 178 10.31 -11.80 7.79
CA GLY A 178 10.02 -12.04 9.20
C GLY A 178 11.05 -12.98 9.82
N SER A 179 10.68 -13.66 10.90
CA SER A 179 11.59 -14.52 11.65
C SER A 179 10.95 -15.84 12.06
N ALA A 180 11.74 -16.91 12.04
CA ALA A 180 11.38 -18.20 12.63
C ALA A 180 11.38 -18.16 14.18
N HIS A 181 12.02 -17.14 14.77
CA HIS A 181 12.26 -17.04 16.20
C HIS A 181 11.41 -15.93 16.81
N ILE A 182 10.62 -16.31 17.82
CA ILE A 182 9.74 -15.38 18.54
C ILE A 182 10.53 -14.24 19.20
N ASP A 183 11.70 -14.55 19.76
CA ASP A 183 12.56 -13.68 20.57
C ASP A 183 13.56 -12.86 19.74
N SER A 184 13.32 -12.70 18.43
CA SER A 184 14.25 -11.99 17.54
C SER A 184 14.52 -10.55 17.98
N TYR A 185 13.51 -9.87 18.51
CA TYR A 185 13.63 -8.50 18.99
C TYR A 185 14.51 -8.43 20.25
N SER A 186 14.16 -9.16 21.31
CA SER A 186 14.96 -9.18 22.54
C SER A 186 16.38 -9.75 22.36
N LYS A 187 16.61 -10.58 21.34
CA LYS A 187 17.95 -11.03 20.94
C LYS A 187 18.73 -9.94 20.22
N ALA A 188 18.09 -9.19 19.32
CA ALA A 188 18.72 -8.06 18.63
C ALA A 188 19.17 -6.98 19.63
N GLU A 189 18.41 -6.72 20.70
CA GLU A 189 18.83 -5.82 21.80
C GLU A 189 20.13 -6.27 22.50
N LYS A 190 20.46 -7.57 22.41
CA LYS A 190 21.69 -8.17 22.95
C LYS A 190 22.76 -8.38 21.86
N ASN A 191 22.60 -7.75 20.70
CA ASN A 191 23.46 -7.92 19.51
C ASN A 191 23.53 -9.36 18.99
N VAL A 192 22.48 -10.15 19.21
CA VAL A 192 22.32 -11.49 18.63
C VAL A 192 21.28 -11.43 17.53
N PHE A 193 21.70 -11.58 16.29
CA PHE A 193 20.83 -11.46 15.11
C PHE A 193 20.53 -12.83 14.52
N TYR A 194 19.25 -13.11 14.32
CA TYR A 194 18.81 -14.27 13.56
C TYR A 194 18.73 -13.96 12.07
N GLU A 195 18.86 -14.99 11.26
CA GLU A 195 18.62 -14.90 9.83
C GLU A 195 17.13 -14.63 9.55
N ALA A 196 16.85 -13.69 8.66
CA ALA A 196 15.49 -13.39 8.23
C ALA A 196 14.95 -14.54 7.36
N LEU A 197 13.64 -14.79 7.45
CA LEU A 197 12.99 -15.79 6.62
C LEU A 197 13.13 -15.46 5.13
N GLU A 198 13.58 -16.42 4.33
CA GLU A 198 13.63 -16.27 2.88
C GLU A 198 12.29 -16.59 2.19
N ASP A 199 11.31 -17.11 2.94
CA ASP A 199 10.07 -17.57 2.35
C ASP A 199 9.00 -16.48 2.23
N CYS A 200 8.18 -16.64 1.19
CA CYS A 200 6.98 -15.88 0.94
C CYS A 200 5.76 -16.80 0.95
N GLY A 201 4.66 -16.32 1.52
CA GLY A 201 3.32 -16.88 1.37
C GLY A 201 2.46 -16.02 0.46
N ARG A 202 1.88 -16.62 -0.58
CA ARG A 202 0.89 -16.00 -1.46
C ARG A 202 -0.48 -16.64 -1.26
N ILE A 203 -1.52 -15.83 -1.08
CA ILE A 203 -2.90 -16.30 -0.90
C ILE A 203 -3.87 -15.51 -1.78
N ARG A 204 -4.89 -16.19 -2.33
CA ARG A 204 -6.03 -15.54 -2.99
C ARG A 204 -7.15 -15.40 -1.95
N ILE A 205 -7.33 -14.22 -1.39
CA ILE A 205 -8.24 -14.00 -0.26
C ILE A 205 -9.74 -14.04 -0.65
N THR A 206 -10.00 -13.80 -1.93
CA THR A 206 -11.34 -13.89 -2.56
C THR A 206 -11.72 -15.32 -2.96
N ASP A 207 -10.84 -16.29 -2.74
CA ASP A 207 -11.14 -17.70 -2.96
C ASP A 207 -12.13 -18.20 -1.89
N PRO A 208 -13.17 -18.99 -2.25
CA PRO A 208 -13.98 -19.71 -1.29
C PRO A 208 -13.15 -20.61 -0.36
N ASN A 209 -12.10 -21.26 -0.90
CA ASN A 209 -11.20 -22.16 -0.17
C ASN A 209 -9.74 -21.69 -0.30
N PRO A 210 -9.35 -20.62 0.42
CA PRO A 210 -8.05 -19.97 0.24
C PRO A 210 -6.92 -20.81 0.84
N VAL A 211 -5.83 -20.97 0.08
CA VAL A 211 -4.64 -21.74 0.49
C VAL A 211 -3.37 -20.90 0.28
N TRP A 212 -2.45 -20.95 1.23
CA TRP A 212 -1.11 -20.36 1.09
C TRP A 212 -0.27 -21.15 0.10
N LYS A 213 0.25 -20.47 -0.93
CA LYS A 213 1.29 -20.99 -1.82
C LYS A 213 2.62 -20.40 -1.39
N ARG A 214 3.59 -21.26 -1.08
CA ARG A 214 4.92 -20.83 -0.61
C ARG A 214 5.91 -20.77 -1.75
N GLU A 215 6.72 -19.72 -1.75
CA GLU A 215 7.75 -19.42 -2.75
C GLU A 215 8.98 -18.90 -1.98
N LEU A 216 10.19 -19.11 -2.50
CA LEU A 216 11.42 -18.58 -1.89
C LEU A 216 11.83 -17.26 -2.57
N MET A 217 12.26 -16.30 -1.77
CA MET A 217 12.87 -15.08 -2.26
C MET A 217 14.29 -15.36 -2.76
N PRO A 218 14.74 -14.69 -3.84
CA PRO A 218 16.15 -14.75 -4.24
C PRO A 218 17.11 -14.10 -3.23
N SER A 219 16.62 -13.18 -2.38
CA SER A 219 17.38 -12.52 -1.30
C SER A 219 16.43 -11.84 -0.28
N PRO A 220 16.82 -11.67 0.99
CA PRO A 220 16.08 -10.87 1.98
C PRO A 220 16.00 -9.37 1.61
N ARG A 221 14.89 -8.68 1.92
CA ARG A 221 14.66 -7.23 1.61
C ARG A 221 13.81 -6.54 2.68
N ILE A 222 13.97 -5.21 2.83
CA ILE A 222 13.45 -4.46 4.00
C ILE A 222 12.48 -3.30 3.69
N MET A 223 12.68 -2.38 2.73
CA MET A 223 11.67 -1.34 2.36
C MET A 223 11.94 -0.60 1.03
N GLY A 224 10.90 0.01 0.43
CA GLY A 224 10.99 0.97 -0.69
C GLY A 224 9.61 1.49 -1.14
N VAL A 225 9.56 2.69 -1.77
CA VAL A 225 8.31 3.28 -2.31
C VAL A 225 8.49 3.76 -3.76
N VAL A 226 7.46 3.60 -4.60
CA VAL A 226 7.50 3.97 -6.04
C VAL A 226 7.17 5.45 -6.24
N LEU A 227 7.93 6.13 -7.10
CA LEU A 227 7.77 7.54 -7.48
C LEU A 227 7.03 7.70 -8.82
N PRO A 228 6.42 8.88 -9.11
CA PRO A 228 5.68 9.14 -10.36
C PRO A 228 6.51 9.03 -11.65
N ASP A 229 7.82 9.17 -11.57
CA ASP A 229 8.75 9.02 -12.70
C ASP A 229 9.23 7.57 -12.89
N GLY A 230 8.64 6.62 -12.17
CA GLY A 230 8.94 5.19 -12.24
C GLY A 230 10.17 4.77 -11.45
N ARG A 231 10.87 5.69 -10.79
CA ARG A 231 11.98 5.38 -9.87
C ARG A 231 11.45 4.87 -8.52
N VAL A 232 12.31 4.24 -7.73
CA VAL A 232 11.99 3.82 -6.36
C VAL A 232 12.77 4.70 -5.40
N MET A 233 12.07 5.41 -4.51
CA MET A 233 12.73 6.11 -3.40
C MET A 233 13.15 5.07 -2.36
N VAL A 234 14.43 5.09 -2.03
CA VAL A 234 15.05 4.30 -0.98
C VAL A 234 15.51 5.28 0.08
N ALA A 235 14.96 5.13 1.27
CA ALA A 235 15.22 5.98 2.42
C ALA A 235 15.06 5.17 3.70
N GLY A 236 15.69 5.61 4.77
CA GLY A 236 15.56 5.01 6.09
C GLY A 236 16.89 4.91 6.81
N SER A 237 16.81 4.73 8.11
CA SER A 237 17.94 4.51 9.01
C SER A 237 17.66 3.30 9.90
N ASN A 238 18.71 2.73 10.47
CA ASN A 238 18.60 1.87 11.65
C ASN A 238 17.96 2.63 12.84
N THR A 239 17.29 1.90 13.74
CA THR A 239 16.53 2.40 14.91
C THR A 239 17.42 2.82 16.08
N ASN A 240 18.55 3.46 15.80
CA ASN A 240 19.39 4.02 16.85
C ASN A 240 18.60 5.05 17.66
N ASN A 241 18.80 5.07 18.99
CA ASN A 241 18.21 6.09 19.85
C ASN A 241 18.95 7.43 19.62
N GLY A 242 18.50 8.15 18.59
CA GLY A 242 19.15 9.36 18.09
C GLY A 242 20.12 9.10 16.93
N TYR A 243 20.88 10.13 16.57
CA TYR A 243 21.88 10.06 15.51
C TYR A 243 23.17 9.44 16.04
N ILE A 244 23.36 8.14 15.79
CA ILE A 244 24.56 7.39 16.20
C ILE A 244 25.33 6.98 14.94
N TYR A 245 26.48 7.61 14.71
CA TYR A 245 27.30 7.34 13.52
C TYR A 245 28.44 6.34 13.78
N ASP A 246 28.80 6.13 15.04
CA ASP A 246 29.82 5.18 15.46
C ASP A 246 29.16 3.94 16.09
N SER A 247 28.60 3.08 15.24
CA SER A 247 28.01 1.81 15.63
C SER A 247 28.11 0.80 14.49
N MET A 248 27.85 -0.48 14.77
CA MET A 248 27.82 -1.52 13.75
C MET A 248 26.83 -1.21 12.61
N PHE A 249 25.73 -0.52 12.94
CA PHE A 249 24.70 -0.08 12.00
C PHE A 249 24.43 1.42 12.21
N PRO A 250 25.28 2.29 11.62
CA PRO A 250 25.18 3.73 11.77
C PRO A 250 23.83 4.29 11.32
N THR A 251 23.49 5.46 11.85
CA THR A 251 22.34 6.22 11.38
C THR A 251 22.56 6.68 9.93
N GLU A 252 21.62 6.35 9.04
CA GLU A 252 21.66 6.69 7.62
C GLU A 252 20.63 7.80 7.32
N LEU A 253 21.10 8.92 6.77
CA LEU A 253 20.27 10.10 6.51
C LEU A 253 20.03 10.34 5.02
N ARG A 254 20.70 9.59 4.14
CA ARG A 254 20.57 9.76 2.71
C ARG A 254 19.20 9.26 2.23
N VAL A 255 18.67 9.98 1.25
CA VAL A 255 17.50 9.59 0.47
C VAL A 255 17.97 9.43 -0.96
N GLU A 256 17.81 8.23 -1.50
CA GLU A 256 18.26 7.88 -2.85
C GLU A 256 17.08 7.56 -3.75
N LYS A 257 17.28 7.73 -5.05
CA LYS A 257 16.33 7.29 -6.08
C LYS A 257 16.99 6.16 -6.87
N PHE A 258 16.54 4.94 -6.65
CA PHE A 258 16.92 3.80 -7.48
C PHE A 258 16.25 3.92 -8.85
N SER A 259 17.04 3.80 -9.91
CA SER A 259 16.59 3.81 -11.31
C SER A 259 16.53 2.37 -11.83
N PRO A 260 15.35 1.77 -11.99
CA PRO A 260 15.24 0.38 -12.42
C PRO A 260 15.65 0.20 -13.89
N PRO A 261 15.97 -1.04 -14.34
CA PRO A 261 16.43 -1.31 -15.70
C PRO A 261 15.48 -0.82 -16.81
N TYR A 262 14.18 -0.73 -16.54
CA TYR A 262 13.21 -0.18 -17.50
C TYR A 262 13.34 1.34 -17.71
N LEU A 263 14.20 2.04 -16.96
CA LEU A 263 14.55 3.45 -17.14
C LEU A 263 15.94 3.64 -17.78
N ASP A 264 16.55 2.58 -18.32
CA ASP A 264 17.83 2.68 -19.02
C ASP A 264 17.76 3.78 -20.12
N PRO A 265 18.77 4.68 -20.22
CA PRO A 265 18.81 5.70 -21.27
C PRO A 265 18.67 5.14 -22.70
N ALA A 266 19.12 3.90 -22.95
CA ALA A 266 18.94 3.22 -24.24
C ALA A 266 17.47 2.96 -24.58
N LEU A 267 16.58 2.93 -23.58
CA LEU A 267 15.14 2.75 -23.74
C LEU A 267 14.37 4.09 -23.81
N ALA A 268 15.04 5.24 -23.70
CA ALA A 268 14.39 6.55 -23.66
C ALA A 268 13.50 6.80 -24.89
N ASP A 269 13.96 6.42 -26.07
CA ASP A 269 13.20 6.54 -27.33
C ASP A 269 12.01 5.56 -27.43
N SER A 270 12.02 4.49 -26.65
CA SER A 270 10.94 3.49 -26.61
C SER A 270 9.86 3.85 -25.58
N ARG A 271 10.06 4.91 -24.80
CA ARG A 271 9.14 5.28 -23.74
C ARG A 271 7.84 5.87 -24.31
N PRO A 272 6.67 5.31 -23.96
CA PRO A 272 5.40 5.93 -24.32
C PRO A 272 5.20 7.25 -23.55
N GLU A 273 4.55 8.21 -24.18
CA GLU A 273 4.20 9.51 -23.59
C GLU A 273 2.67 9.64 -23.59
N ILE A 274 2.07 9.84 -22.42
CA ILE A 274 0.63 10.12 -22.32
C ILE A 274 0.42 11.57 -22.77
N VAL A 275 -0.37 11.76 -23.83
CA VAL A 275 -0.73 13.08 -24.33
C VAL A 275 -2.15 13.42 -23.88
N ASN A 276 -2.46 14.72 -23.78
CA ASN A 276 -3.78 15.22 -23.39
C ASN A 276 -4.28 14.70 -22.02
N ALA A 277 -3.37 14.64 -21.03
CA ALA A 277 -3.66 14.12 -19.68
C ALA A 277 -4.85 14.83 -18.99
N ALA A 278 -5.11 16.10 -19.32
CA ALA A 278 -6.24 16.85 -18.78
C ALA A 278 -7.60 16.20 -19.11
N ALA A 279 -7.73 15.53 -20.26
CA ALA A 279 -8.95 14.85 -20.67
C ALA A 279 -9.30 13.62 -19.81
N ILE A 280 -8.32 13.08 -19.08
CA ILE A 280 -8.47 11.90 -18.21
C ILE A 280 -8.22 12.21 -16.73
N ALA A 281 -8.15 13.50 -16.36
CA ALA A 281 -7.83 13.93 -15.01
C ALA A 281 -8.86 13.47 -13.96
N GLN A 282 -10.11 13.23 -14.37
CA GLN A 282 -11.18 12.70 -13.52
C GLN A 282 -11.80 11.46 -14.16
N LEU A 283 -11.94 10.41 -13.37
CA LEU A 283 -12.44 9.10 -13.78
C LEU A 283 -13.66 8.72 -12.93
N GLY A 284 -14.71 8.25 -13.58
CA GLY A 284 -15.83 7.56 -12.92
C GLY A 284 -15.64 6.04 -12.93
N TYR A 285 -16.50 5.34 -12.22
CA TYR A 285 -16.54 3.87 -12.20
C TYR A 285 -17.31 3.28 -13.40
N ASN A 286 -16.94 2.06 -13.80
CA ASN A 286 -17.61 1.24 -14.81
C ASN A 286 -17.83 1.98 -16.15
N GLY A 287 -16.87 2.83 -16.51
CA GLY A 287 -16.90 3.64 -17.73
C GLY A 287 -15.80 3.24 -18.71
N LYS A 288 -15.80 3.91 -19.86
CA LYS A 288 -14.74 3.81 -20.86
C LYS A 288 -14.12 5.19 -21.05
N ILE A 289 -12.79 5.23 -21.09
CA ILE A 289 -12.01 6.43 -21.38
C ILE A 289 -11.08 6.16 -22.55
N THR A 290 -10.70 7.23 -23.23
CA THR A 290 -9.64 7.19 -24.23
C THR A 290 -8.37 7.77 -23.64
N VAL A 291 -7.34 6.95 -23.48
CA VAL A 291 -5.99 7.42 -23.12
C VAL A 291 -5.20 7.58 -24.41
N GLN A 292 -4.82 8.81 -24.73
CA GLN A 292 -3.99 9.07 -25.90
C GLN A 292 -2.52 8.92 -25.54
N VAL A 293 -1.79 8.17 -26.36
CA VAL A 293 -0.38 7.90 -26.12
C VAL A 293 0.43 8.07 -27.40
N LYS A 294 1.56 8.75 -27.28
CA LYS A 294 2.58 8.86 -28.32
C LYS A 294 3.67 7.81 -28.07
N ALA A 295 4.03 7.02 -29.08
CA ALA A 295 5.05 5.98 -28.97
C ALA A 295 5.78 5.74 -30.30
N LYS A 296 7.03 5.26 -30.24
CA LYS A 296 7.79 4.74 -31.40
C LYS A 296 7.72 3.21 -31.35
N PRO A 297 6.80 2.56 -32.10
CA PRO A 297 7.05 2.14 -33.49
C PRO A 297 5.85 2.41 -34.42
N ALA A 298 5.95 2.03 -35.71
CA ALA A 298 4.90 2.22 -36.73
C ALA A 298 3.54 1.56 -36.39
N ALA A 299 3.50 0.61 -35.45
CA ALA A 299 2.28 0.01 -34.92
C ALA A 299 2.49 -0.44 -33.46
N MET A 300 1.54 -0.11 -32.58
CA MET A 300 1.50 -0.67 -31.22
C MET A 300 0.66 -1.94 -31.17
N ILE A 301 1.22 -3.00 -30.58
CA ILE A 301 0.53 -4.28 -30.41
C ILE A 301 -0.13 -4.32 -29.03
N LEU A 302 -1.45 -4.53 -29.02
CA LEU A 302 -2.30 -4.61 -27.82
C LEU A 302 -1.71 -5.52 -26.72
N PHE A 303 -1.20 -6.69 -27.11
CA PHE A 303 -0.67 -7.69 -26.18
C PHE A 303 0.54 -7.21 -25.36
N ASN A 304 1.30 -6.23 -25.87
CA ASN A 304 2.46 -5.67 -25.19
C ASN A 304 2.15 -4.39 -24.40
N LEU A 305 0.88 -3.96 -24.37
CA LEU A 305 0.42 -2.78 -23.68
C LEU A 305 -0.25 -3.12 -22.36
N LYS A 306 0.03 -2.31 -21.34
CA LYS A 306 -0.70 -2.30 -20.08
C LYS A 306 -0.99 -0.85 -19.71
N VAL A 307 -2.21 -0.59 -19.28
CA VAL A 307 -2.55 0.68 -18.64
C VAL A 307 -2.77 0.40 -17.16
N THR A 308 -2.05 1.11 -16.30
CA THR A 308 -2.08 0.86 -14.87
C THR A 308 -2.36 2.14 -14.10
N ILE A 309 -3.14 2.03 -13.03
CA ILE A 309 -3.25 3.07 -12.01
C ILE A 309 -2.64 2.55 -10.72
N SER A 310 -1.89 3.40 -10.02
CA SER A 310 -1.30 3.07 -8.73
C SER A 310 -1.39 4.20 -7.72
N VAL A 311 -1.53 3.85 -6.45
CA VAL A 311 -1.45 4.80 -5.34
C VAL A 311 -0.10 4.59 -4.65
N PRO A 312 0.73 5.63 -4.46
CA PRO A 312 1.90 5.50 -3.62
C PRO A 312 1.43 5.27 -2.18
N GLY A 313 2.02 4.29 -1.50
CA GLY A 313 1.67 4.02 -0.11
C GLY A 313 2.39 4.94 0.88
N PHE A 314 1.91 4.95 2.12
CA PHE A 314 2.65 5.48 3.25
C PHE A 314 3.50 4.35 3.86
N SER A 315 4.81 4.50 3.87
CA SER A 315 5.75 3.44 4.29
C SER A 315 6.45 3.78 5.60
N THR A 316 6.42 2.85 6.56
CA THR A 316 7.18 2.92 7.81
C THR A 316 7.37 1.52 8.38
N HIS A 317 8.50 1.24 9.05
CA HIS A 317 8.74 -0.03 9.77
C HIS A 317 8.44 -1.31 8.97
N GLY A 318 8.80 -1.37 7.68
CA GLY A 318 8.55 -2.52 6.81
C GLY A 318 7.13 -2.62 6.25
N VAL A 319 6.24 -1.68 6.59
CA VAL A 319 4.82 -1.69 6.21
C VAL A 319 4.49 -0.53 5.29
N THR A 320 3.90 -0.85 4.14
CA THR A 320 3.43 0.13 3.15
C THR A 320 1.91 0.12 3.10
N MET A 321 1.30 1.15 3.67
CA MET A 321 -0.15 1.31 3.82
C MET A 321 -0.75 1.91 2.55
N ASN A 322 -1.96 1.48 2.18
CA ASN A 322 -2.75 2.01 1.04
C ASN A 322 -2.15 1.79 -0.36
N GLN A 323 -0.94 1.24 -0.49
CA GLN A 323 -0.35 0.94 -1.80
C GLN A 323 -1.25 -0.05 -2.56
N ARG A 324 -1.57 0.30 -3.80
CA ARG A 324 -2.39 -0.52 -4.69
C ARG A 324 -1.94 -0.32 -6.13
N LEU A 325 -1.86 -1.41 -6.89
CA LEU A 325 -1.65 -1.39 -8.33
C LEU A 325 -2.84 -2.07 -9.02
N ILE A 326 -3.45 -1.38 -9.96
CA ILE A 326 -4.59 -1.88 -10.74
C ILE A 326 -4.22 -1.79 -12.21
N MET A 327 -4.28 -2.92 -12.90
CA MET A 327 -4.16 -3.00 -14.35
C MET A 327 -5.56 -2.85 -14.94
N LEU A 328 -5.80 -1.72 -15.60
CA LEU A 328 -7.08 -1.39 -16.22
C LEU A 328 -7.37 -2.32 -17.41
N GLY A 329 -8.65 -2.43 -17.76
CA GLY A 329 -9.07 -3.19 -18.93
C GLY A 329 -8.70 -2.42 -20.19
N LEU A 330 -8.01 -3.05 -21.16
CA LEU A 330 -7.66 -2.43 -22.43
C LEU A 330 -8.41 -3.14 -23.54
N GLU A 331 -9.36 -2.46 -24.19
CA GLU A 331 -10.24 -3.06 -25.20
C GLU A 331 -9.65 -2.97 -26.62
N SER A 332 -9.10 -1.81 -26.97
CA SER A 332 -8.55 -1.58 -28.30
C SER A 332 -7.44 -0.54 -28.29
N VAL A 333 -6.60 -0.61 -29.31
CA VAL A 333 -5.52 0.34 -29.60
C VAL A 333 -5.68 0.72 -31.06
N ASN A 334 -5.98 1.98 -31.34
CA ASN A 334 -6.18 2.46 -32.71
C ASN A 334 -5.25 3.66 -32.98
N PRO A 335 -4.65 3.78 -34.18
CA PRO A 335 -3.96 5.01 -34.56
C PRO A 335 -4.92 6.20 -34.52
N THR A 336 -4.49 7.31 -33.94
CA THR A 336 -5.28 8.54 -33.90
C THR A 336 -5.29 9.17 -35.30
N ALA A 337 -6.48 9.42 -35.84
CA ALA A 337 -6.62 9.97 -37.19
C ALA A 337 -5.89 11.31 -37.35
N GLY A 338 -5.05 11.43 -38.38
CA GLY A 338 -4.29 12.64 -38.66
C GLY A 338 -3.11 12.93 -37.72
N GLN A 339 -2.80 12.02 -36.78
CA GLN A 339 -1.69 12.17 -35.83
C GLN A 339 -0.72 10.98 -35.88
N PRO A 340 0.29 11.00 -36.76
CA PRO A 340 1.27 9.93 -36.87
C PRO A 340 1.99 9.66 -35.54
N GLY A 341 2.03 8.38 -35.13
CA GLY A 341 2.69 7.94 -33.89
C GLY A 341 1.90 8.20 -32.61
N VAL A 342 0.65 8.69 -32.72
CA VAL A 342 -0.30 8.81 -31.62
C VAL A 342 -1.37 7.73 -31.75
N PHE A 343 -1.75 7.15 -30.63
CA PHE A 343 -2.72 6.07 -30.57
C PHE A 343 -3.74 6.34 -29.47
N ASP A 344 -4.99 5.99 -29.76
CA ASP A 344 -6.12 6.03 -28.86
C ASP A 344 -6.28 4.66 -28.20
N LEU A 345 -6.06 4.61 -26.87
CA LEU A 345 -6.27 3.43 -26.05
C LEU A 345 -7.68 3.47 -25.45
N ALA A 346 -8.56 2.55 -25.84
CA ALA A 346 -9.86 2.40 -25.20
C ALA A 346 -9.70 1.60 -23.90
N VAL A 347 -9.85 2.28 -22.76
CA VAL A 347 -9.57 1.75 -21.43
C VAL A 347 -10.85 1.71 -20.59
N VAL A 348 -11.09 0.58 -19.93
CA VAL A 348 -12.20 0.39 -18.98
C VAL A 348 -11.74 0.81 -17.58
N THR A 349 -12.47 1.72 -16.96
CA THR A 349 -12.19 2.19 -15.60
C THR A 349 -12.59 1.13 -14.57
N PRO A 350 -12.11 1.23 -13.30
CA PRO A 350 -12.49 0.29 -12.26
C PRO A 350 -14.01 0.13 -12.12
N PRO A 351 -14.54 -1.06 -11.81
CA PRO A 351 -15.98 -1.28 -11.78
C PRO A 351 -16.66 -0.65 -10.56
N ASN A 352 -15.93 -0.46 -9.45
CA ASN A 352 -16.44 0.12 -8.20
C ASN A 352 -15.30 0.52 -7.26
N SER A 353 -15.68 1.13 -6.14
CA SER A 353 -14.75 1.64 -5.13
C SER A 353 -14.07 0.55 -4.26
N ALA A 354 -14.58 -0.68 -4.25
CA ALA A 354 -13.88 -1.80 -3.59
C ALA A 354 -12.60 -2.19 -4.35
N VAL A 355 -12.65 -2.08 -5.68
CA VAL A 355 -11.50 -2.32 -6.56
C VAL A 355 -10.53 -1.15 -6.52
N ALA A 356 -11.05 0.07 -6.60
CA ALA A 356 -10.25 1.30 -6.57
C ALA A 356 -10.95 2.34 -5.70
N PRO A 357 -10.62 2.47 -4.40
CA PRO A 357 -11.17 3.52 -3.55
C PRO A 357 -11.06 4.90 -4.19
N THR A 358 -11.99 5.80 -3.88
CA THR A 358 -11.95 7.15 -4.42
C THR A 358 -10.68 7.87 -3.94
N GLY A 359 -10.09 8.70 -4.80
CA GLY A 359 -8.83 9.38 -4.51
C GLY A 359 -7.93 9.56 -5.72
N TYR A 360 -6.69 9.98 -5.46
CA TYR A 360 -5.69 10.23 -6.49
C TYR A 360 -4.85 8.99 -6.80
N TYR A 361 -4.65 8.78 -8.10
CA TYR A 361 -3.86 7.68 -8.65
C TYR A 361 -2.87 8.21 -9.68
N MET A 362 -1.74 7.53 -9.78
CA MET A 362 -0.77 7.69 -10.85
C MET A 362 -1.13 6.72 -11.99
N LEU A 363 -1.57 7.25 -13.12
CA LEU A 363 -1.84 6.48 -14.33
C LEU A 363 -0.58 6.42 -15.20
N SER A 364 -0.20 5.20 -15.61
CA SER A 364 0.93 4.95 -16.50
C SER A 364 0.53 4.01 -17.63
N VAL A 365 1.14 4.21 -18.81
CA VAL A 365 1.09 3.27 -19.93
C VAL A 365 2.43 2.53 -19.98
N VAL A 366 2.40 1.21 -20.00
CA VAL A 366 3.60 0.37 -20.12
C VAL A 366 3.56 -0.31 -21.48
N TYR A 367 4.60 -0.09 -22.30
CA TYR A 367 4.76 -0.73 -23.60
C TYR A 367 6.06 -1.52 -23.62
N GLN A 368 6.00 -2.82 -23.94
CA GLN A 368 7.17 -3.72 -23.97
C GLN A 368 8.03 -3.67 -22.69
N GLY A 369 7.39 -3.43 -21.54
CA GLY A 369 8.07 -3.32 -20.25
C GLY A 369 8.61 -1.94 -19.91
N VAL A 370 8.51 -0.94 -20.81
CA VAL A 370 8.92 0.44 -20.58
C VAL A 370 7.72 1.29 -20.16
N PRO A 371 7.71 1.87 -18.93
CA PRO A 371 6.61 2.71 -18.47
C PRO A 371 6.73 4.17 -18.94
N SER A 372 5.60 4.77 -19.27
CA SER A 372 5.48 6.23 -19.44
C SER A 372 5.82 6.95 -18.13
N GLN A 373 6.07 8.25 -18.21
CA GLN A 373 5.88 9.10 -17.03
C GLN A 373 4.41 8.99 -16.59
N ALA A 374 4.17 8.88 -15.28
CA ALA A 374 2.81 8.81 -14.78
C ALA A 374 2.14 10.19 -14.80
N VAL A 375 0.83 10.19 -15.03
CA VAL A 375 -0.03 11.38 -14.88
C VAL A 375 -0.99 11.16 -13.71
N TRP A 376 -1.29 12.22 -12.98
CA TRP A 376 -2.25 12.15 -11.88
C TRP A 376 -3.67 12.14 -12.43
N VAL A 377 -4.47 11.19 -11.94
CA VAL A 377 -5.91 11.09 -12.20
C VAL A 377 -6.63 10.93 -10.87
N GLN A 378 -7.86 11.44 -10.79
CA GLN A 378 -8.69 11.33 -9.59
C GLN A 378 -9.92 10.47 -9.89
N ILE A 379 -10.15 9.45 -9.08
CA ILE A 379 -11.37 8.64 -9.14
C ILE A 379 -12.39 9.23 -8.15
N LYS A 380 -13.60 9.51 -8.62
CA LYS A 380 -14.70 10.05 -7.81
C LYS A 380 -15.98 9.25 -7.96
#